data_AF-A0A662Z7X1-F1
#
_entry.id   AF-A0A662Z7X1-F1
#
_cell.length_a   1.000
_cell.length_b   1.000
_cell.length_c   1.000
_cell.angle_alpha   90.00
_cell.angle_beta   90.00
_cell.angle_gamma   90.00
#
_symmetry.space_group_name_H-M   'P 1'
#
loop_
_entity.id
_entity.type
_entity.pdbx_description
1 polymer ?
#
loop_
_entity_poly.entity_id
_entity_poly.type
_entity_poly.pdbx_seq_one_letter_code
_entity_poly.pdbx_strand_id
1 'polypeptide(L)'
;MQYIIKSMLKHISTILIVVAVCAGGYTFAQHENIIGSSDSKSEVVSDDFAHNHIRPDAPNSVKGVKKVAKEGDYVLLRGVFVRRADAGVYEFHDDAGDGLFIDLGKSFVLNERFFNTSEFFIWGQVRENDKSTTIEAISMSAKSFPVTSRVP
;
A
#
# COMPACT_ATOMS: atom_id res chain seq x y z
N MET A 1 -6.93 44.23 22.66
CA MET A 1 -7.16 42.77 22.69
C MET A 1 -8.43 42.38 21.91
N GLN A 2 -8.47 42.58 20.58
CA GLN A 2 -9.65 42.19 19.77
C GLN A 2 -9.31 41.29 18.57
N TYR A 3 -8.03 41.04 18.30
CA TYR A 3 -7.59 40.27 17.13
C TYR A 3 -7.51 38.75 17.35
N ILE A 4 -7.49 38.28 18.60
CA ILE A 4 -7.32 36.86 18.90
C ILE A 4 -8.65 36.09 18.79
N ILE A 5 -9.79 36.77 19.00
CA ILE A 5 -11.10 36.11 19.04
C ILE A 5 -11.63 35.78 17.63
N LYS A 6 -11.30 36.58 16.61
CA LYS A 6 -11.75 36.31 15.23
C LYS A 6 -11.01 35.14 14.55
N SER A 7 -9.79 34.82 14.98
CA SER A 7 -9.00 33.72 14.41
C SER A 7 -9.51 32.35 14.84
N MET A 8 -9.96 32.23 16.10
CA MET A 8 -10.47 30.98 16.68
C MET A 8 -11.83 30.55 16.10
N LEU A 9 -12.64 31.49 15.62
CA LEU A 9 -13.98 31.19 15.08
C LEU A 9 -13.93 30.58 13.67
N LYS A 10 -12.86 30.83 12.90
CA LYS A 10 -12.66 30.20 11.58
C LYS A 10 -12.31 28.71 11.69
N HIS A 11 -11.55 28.32 12.71
CA HIS A 11 -11.12 26.93 12.85
C HIS A 11 -12.24 25.98 13.29
N ILE A 12 -13.25 26.47 14.02
CA ILE A 12 -14.39 25.64 14.43
C ILE A 12 -15.34 25.39 13.26
N SER A 13 -15.52 26.37 12.35
CA SER A 13 -16.40 26.19 11.20
C SER A 13 -15.82 25.28 10.11
N THR A 14 -14.50 25.16 9.99
CA THR A 14 -13.86 24.25 9.02
C THR A 14 -13.91 22.79 9.48
N ILE A 15 -13.88 22.55 10.80
CA ILE A 15 -13.98 21.19 11.37
C ILE A 15 -15.39 20.59 11.18
N LEU A 16 -16.42 21.43 11.04
CA LEU A 16 -17.80 20.96 10.83
C LEU A 16 -18.09 20.50 9.38
N ILE A 17 -17.24 20.83 8.40
CA ILE A 17 -17.48 20.47 6.98
C ILE A 17 -16.87 19.10 6.62
N VAL A 18 -15.98 18.55 7.46
CA VAL A 18 -15.27 17.28 7.15
C VAL A 18 -16.10 16.02 7.50
N VAL A 19 -17.26 16.14 8.15
CA VAL A 19 -18.05 14.98 8.60
C VAL A 19 -19.29 14.69 7.72
N ALA A 20 -19.51 15.42 6.63
CA ALA A 20 -20.77 15.35 5.85
C ALA A 20 -20.63 14.86 4.40
N VAL A 21 -19.65 14.00 4.07
CA VAL A 21 -19.63 13.27 2.78
C VAL A 21 -19.43 11.77 3.02
N CYS A 22 -20.33 11.20 3.81
CA CYS A 22 -20.52 9.76 3.98
C CYS A 22 -21.98 9.42 3.65
N ALA A 23 -22.40 9.59 2.40
CA ALA A 23 -23.63 9.01 1.82
C ALA A 23 -23.77 9.44 0.35
N GLY A 24 -23.09 8.76 -0.56
CA GLY A 24 -23.26 8.97 -1.99
C GLY A 24 -22.79 7.73 -2.73
N GLY A 25 -23.73 6.91 -3.16
CA GLY A 25 -23.51 5.53 -3.59
C GLY A 25 -22.56 5.37 -4.78
N TYR A 26 -21.76 4.32 -4.70
CA TYR A 26 -21.16 3.70 -5.87
C TYR A 26 -21.97 2.44 -6.18
N THR A 27 -22.91 2.56 -7.11
CA THR A 27 -23.57 1.43 -7.76
C THR A 27 -22.58 0.74 -8.68
N PHE A 28 -22.29 -0.52 -8.37
CA PHE A 28 -21.49 -1.43 -9.19
C PHE A 28 -22.28 -1.78 -10.47
N ALA A 29 -21.78 -1.41 -11.65
CA ALA A 29 -22.34 -1.87 -12.91
C ALA A 29 -21.79 -3.28 -13.19
N GLN A 30 -22.61 -4.31 -12.94
CA GLN A 30 -22.39 -5.64 -13.50
C GLN A 30 -22.68 -5.56 -15.00
N HIS A 31 -21.64 -5.73 -15.83
CA HIS A 31 -21.81 -5.99 -17.25
C HIS A 31 -22.04 -7.48 -17.42
N GLU A 32 -23.29 -7.87 -17.61
CA GLU A 32 -23.68 -9.19 -18.07
C GLU A 32 -23.05 -9.44 -19.44
N ASN A 33 -22.28 -10.52 -19.59
CA ASN A 33 -21.94 -11.06 -20.90
C ASN A 33 -22.53 -12.46 -21.01
N ILE A 34 -23.65 -12.54 -21.72
CA ILE A 34 -24.37 -13.75 -22.08
C ILE A 34 -23.83 -14.23 -23.43
N ILE A 35 -22.97 -15.24 -23.43
CA ILE A 35 -22.77 -16.24 -24.50
C ILE A 35 -22.17 -17.45 -23.77
N GLY A 36 -22.68 -18.67 -23.77
CA GLY A 36 -23.56 -19.43 -24.65
C GLY A 36 -23.19 -20.89 -24.37
N SER A 37 -24.21 -21.73 -24.15
CA SER A 37 -24.10 -23.13 -23.72
C SER A 37 -23.25 -24.01 -24.62
N SER A 38 -22.49 -24.94 -24.03
CA SER A 38 -22.20 -26.26 -24.61
C SER A 38 -21.81 -27.23 -23.48
N ASP A 39 -22.59 -28.30 -23.35
CA ASP A 39 -22.51 -29.38 -22.39
C ASP A 39 -21.14 -30.09 -22.33
N SER A 40 -20.68 -30.43 -21.12
CA SER A 40 -20.34 -31.82 -20.75
C SER A 40 -19.90 -31.94 -19.27
N LYS A 41 -20.83 -32.42 -18.45
CA LYS A 41 -20.71 -33.43 -17.38
C LYS A 41 -19.28 -33.88 -16.97
N SER A 42 -18.88 -33.52 -15.75
CA SER A 42 -18.22 -34.44 -14.81
C SER A 42 -18.30 -33.88 -13.39
N GLU A 43 -19.24 -34.42 -12.63
CA GLU A 43 -19.41 -34.24 -11.20
C GLU A 43 -18.31 -35.06 -10.50
N VAL A 44 -17.31 -34.38 -9.94
CA VAL A 44 -16.40 -34.95 -8.93
C VAL A 44 -16.44 -33.98 -7.77
N VAL A 45 -17.28 -34.31 -6.80
CA VAL A 45 -17.31 -33.72 -5.47
C VAL A 45 -16.07 -34.25 -4.75
N SER A 46 -15.01 -33.44 -4.71
CA SER A 46 -13.89 -33.64 -3.78
C SER A 46 -14.02 -32.60 -2.68
N ASP A 47 -14.41 -33.07 -1.51
CA ASP A 47 -14.28 -32.37 -0.24
C ASP A 47 -12.79 -32.06 -0.01
N ASP A 48 -12.36 -30.85 -0.37
CA ASP A 48 -11.06 -30.32 0.05
C ASP A 48 -11.29 -28.92 0.64
N PHE A 49 -11.48 -28.89 1.96
CA PHE A 49 -11.28 -27.73 2.83
C PHE A 49 -9.80 -27.30 2.86
N ALA A 50 -9.13 -27.33 1.72
CA ALA A 50 -7.87 -26.64 1.52
C ALA A 50 -8.16 -25.16 1.77
N HIS A 51 -7.74 -24.67 2.93
CA HIS A 51 -7.58 -23.24 3.15
C HIS A 51 -6.49 -22.77 2.18
N ASN A 52 -6.88 -22.59 0.92
CA ASN A 52 -6.19 -21.74 -0.03
C ASN A 52 -6.25 -20.36 0.60
N HIS A 53 -5.28 -20.05 1.45
CA HIS A 53 -4.98 -18.70 1.87
C HIS A 53 -4.52 -17.96 0.61
N ILE A 54 -5.49 -17.55 -0.21
CA ILE A 54 -5.28 -16.64 -1.33
C ILE A 54 -4.62 -15.42 -0.70
N ARG A 55 -3.34 -15.22 -1.03
CA ARG A 55 -2.61 -14.04 -0.59
C ARG A 55 -3.42 -12.84 -1.08
N PRO A 56 -3.90 -11.98 -0.19
CA PRO A 56 -4.72 -10.85 -0.62
C PRO A 56 -3.89 -9.98 -1.57
N ASP A 57 -4.54 -9.35 -2.54
CA ASP A 57 -3.84 -8.44 -3.45
C ASP A 57 -3.25 -7.26 -2.66
N ALA A 58 -2.11 -6.75 -3.14
CA ALA A 58 -1.53 -5.55 -2.58
C ALA A 58 -2.47 -4.36 -2.84
N PRO A 59 -2.68 -3.46 -1.85
CA PRO A 59 -3.62 -2.35 -2.00
C PRO A 59 -3.18 -1.35 -3.08
N ASN A 60 -1.88 -1.13 -3.25
CA ASN A 60 -1.31 -0.37 -4.35
C ASN A 60 -0.12 -1.13 -4.98
N SER A 61 0.06 -0.95 -6.29
CA SER A 61 1.25 -1.40 -7.03
C SER A 61 2.19 -0.23 -7.28
N VAL A 62 3.50 -0.49 -7.39
CA VAL A 62 4.50 0.55 -7.68
C VAL A 62 4.24 1.20 -9.02
N LYS A 63 3.90 0.40 -10.04
CA LYS A 63 3.54 0.91 -11.36
C LYS A 63 2.29 1.80 -11.33
N GLY A 64 1.28 1.42 -10.53
CA GLY A 64 0.10 2.23 -10.30
C GLY A 64 0.48 3.57 -9.67
N VAL A 65 1.24 3.55 -8.58
CA VAL A 65 1.69 4.77 -7.90
C VAL A 65 2.43 5.72 -8.86
N LYS A 66 3.41 5.22 -9.62
CA LYS A 66 4.15 6.03 -10.60
C LYS A 66 3.29 6.63 -11.71
N LYS A 67 2.15 6.02 -12.04
CA LYS A 67 1.30 6.44 -13.16
C LYS A 67 0.23 7.44 -12.75
N VAL A 68 -0.35 7.28 -11.55
CA VAL A 68 -1.57 8.02 -11.16
C VAL A 68 -1.45 8.79 -9.85
N ALA A 69 -0.51 8.45 -8.96
CA ALA A 69 -0.38 9.17 -7.71
C ALA A 69 0.27 10.55 -7.94
N LYS A 70 -0.10 11.52 -7.12
CA LYS A 70 0.43 12.88 -7.14
C LYS A 70 1.20 13.14 -5.86
N GLU A 71 2.06 14.16 -5.89
CA GLU A 71 2.72 14.63 -4.67
C GLU A 71 1.69 14.91 -3.56
N GLY A 72 1.97 14.37 -2.36
CA GLY A 72 1.10 14.51 -1.20
C GLY A 72 0.08 13.37 -1.02
N ASP A 73 -0.15 12.52 -2.03
CA ASP A 73 -1.02 11.36 -1.91
C ASP A 73 -0.45 10.33 -0.92
N TYR A 74 -1.33 9.62 -0.22
CA TYR A 74 -0.94 8.53 0.67
C TYR A 74 -1.05 7.18 -0.04
N VAL A 75 -0.07 6.32 0.17
CA VAL A 75 -0.01 5.00 -0.44
C VAL A 75 0.30 3.92 0.60
N LEU A 76 -0.20 2.72 0.34
CA LEU A 76 0.13 1.51 1.08
C LEU A 76 0.75 0.50 0.11
N LEU A 77 2.04 0.23 0.27
CA LEU A 77 2.79 -0.67 -0.59
C LEU A 77 3.13 -1.96 0.15
N ARG A 78 3.17 -3.06 -0.60
CA ARG A 78 3.71 -4.35 -0.15
C ARG A 78 4.86 -4.74 -1.07
N GLY A 79 5.93 -5.29 -0.49
CA GLY A 79 7.11 -5.64 -1.27
C GLY A 79 8.32 -5.90 -0.41
N VAL A 80 9.50 -5.81 -1.02
CA VAL A 80 10.80 -6.10 -0.39
C VAL A 80 11.77 -4.96 -0.64
N PHE A 81 12.63 -4.69 0.34
CA PHE A 81 13.79 -3.83 0.13
C PHE A 81 14.87 -4.60 -0.62
N VAL A 82 15.50 -3.97 -1.61
CA VAL A 82 16.49 -4.62 -2.49
C VAL A 82 17.90 -4.18 -2.13
N ARG A 83 18.09 -2.87 -1.97
CA ARG A 83 19.38 -2.27 -1.60
C ARG A 83 19.19 -0.88 -1.00
N ARG A 84 20.24 -0.38 -0.35
CA ARG A 84 20.36 1.03 0.03
C ARG A 84 20.82 1.86 -1.16
N ALA A 85 20.14 2.97 -1.42
CA ALA A 85 20.48 3.91 -2.48
C ALA A 85 21.24 5.14 -1.94
N ASP A 86 20.83 5.63 -0.75
CA ASP A 86 21.48 6.75 -0.05
C ASP A 86 21.25 6.65 1.48
N ALA A 87 21.66 7.63 2.26
CA ALA A 87 21.37 7.76 3.68
C ALA A 87 19.87 7.94 3.94
N GLY A 88 19.23 6.88 4.45
CA GLY A 88 17.80 6.83 4.72
C GLY A 88 16.96 6.42 3.51
N VAL A 89 17.53 6.31 2.31
CA VAL A 89 16.80 6.01 1.07
C VAL A 89 17.12 4.60 0.57
N TYR A 90 16.08 3.81 0.32
CA TYR A 90 16.18 2.40 -0.06
C TYR A 90 15.37 2.11 -1.32
N GLU A 91 15.90 1.24 -2.17
CA GLU A 91 15.16 0.70 -3.31
C GLU A 91 14.20 -0.39 -2.82
N PHE A 92 12.93 -0.29 -3.22
CA PHE A 92 11.85 -1.16 -2.82
C PHE A 92 11.11 -1.67 -4.04
N HIS A 93 10.90 -2.98 -4.12
CA HIS A 93 10.22 -3.65 -5.22
C HIS A 93 8.91 -4.26 -4.73
N ASP A 94 7.84 -4.08 -5.50
CA ASP A 94 6.57 -4.77 -5.23
C ASP A 94 6.58 -6.23 -5.71
N ASP A 95 5.43 -6.88 -5.62
CA ASP A 95 5.25 -8.28 -6.03
C ASP A 95 5.48 -8.53 -7.53
N ALA A 96 5.38 -7.48 -8.37
CA ALA A 96 5.64 -7.57 -9.80
C ALA A 96 7.12 -7.30 -10.15
N GLY A 97 7.95 -6.94 -9.16
CA GLY A 97 9.32 -6.52 -9.37
C GLY A 97 9.45 -5.07 -9.83
N ASP A 98 8.37 -4.28 -9.80
CA ASP A 98 8.44 -2.86 -10.14
C ASP A 98 9.06 -2.09 -8.96
N GLY A 99 10.15 -1.37 -9.24
CA GLY A 99 10.95 -0.69 -8.21
C GLY A 99 10.68 0.80 -8.04
N LEU A 100 10.66 1.31 -6.82
CA LEU A 100 10.73 2.75 -6.49
C LEU A 100 11.63 2.98 -5.27
N PHE A 101 11.81 4.25 -4.88
CA PHE A 101 12.58 4.60 -3.69
C PHE A 101 11.67 4.91 -2.50
N ILE A 102 12.03 4.38 -1.33
CA ILE A 102 11.41 4.69 -0.05
C ILE A 102 12.42 5.46 0.79
N ASP A 103 12.05 6.63 1.28
CA ASP A 103 12.79 7.39 2.28
C ASP A 103 12.27 7.03 3.68
N LEU A 104 13.12 6.40 4.48
CA LEU A 104 12.89 6.06 5.89
C LEU A 104 13.46 7.13 6.85
N GLY A 105 14.06 8.18 6.32
CA GLY A 105 14.76 9.21 7.06
C GLY A 105 16.21 8.83 7.39
N LYS A 106 17.10 9.83 7.45
CA LYS A 106 18.55 9.64 7.67
C LYS A 106 18.91 8.97 9.00
N SER A 107 18.03 9.07 10.01
CA SER A 107 18.21 8.45 11.32
C SER A 107 17.85 6.96 11.32
N PHE A 108 17.22 6.45 10.27
CA PHE A 108 16.81 5.06 10.17
C PHE A 108 17.80 4.23 9.34
N VAL A 109 18.30 3.16 9.94
CA VAL A 109 19.19 2.19 9.26
C VAL A 109 18.49 0.84 9.21
N LEU A 110 18.09 0.43 8.02
CA LEU A 110 17.55 -0.89 7.79
C LEU A 110 18.69 -1.91 7.74
N ASN A 111 18.57 -3.00 8.50
CA ASN A 111 19.57 -4.06 8.48
C ASN A 111 19.53 -4.80 7.14
N GLU A 112 20.67 -4.87 6.46
CA GLU A 112 20.80 -5.46 5.11
C GLU A 112 20.38 -6.93 5.06
N ARG A 113 20.38 -7.65 6.20
CA ARG A 113 19.87 -9.03 6.26
C ARG A 113 18.41 -9.18 5.81
N PHE A 114 17.64 -8.08 5.87
CA PHE A 114 16.24 -8.05 5.47
C PHE A 114 16.06 -7.80 3.97
N PHE A 115 17.12 -7.42 3.25
CA PHE A 115 17.03 -7.16 1.83
C PHE A 115 16.76 -8.46 1.08
N ASN A 116 15.77 -8.44 0.19
CA ASN A 116 15.31 -9.57 -0.62
C ASN A 116 14.80 -10.80 0.18
N THR A 117 14.71 -10.71 1.51
CA THR A 117 14.31 -11.86 2.36
C THR A 117 13.00 -11.62 3.10
N SER A 118 12.66 -10.36 3.41
CA SER A 118 11.53 -10.02 4.25
C SER A 118 10.54 -9.16 3.49
N GLU A 119 9.27 -9.54 3.56
CA GLU A 119 8.15 -8.75 3.05
C GLU A 119 7.84 -7.62 4.04
N PHE A 120 7.67 -6.41 3.52
CA PHE A 120 7.29 -5.24 4.27
C PHE A 120 6.00 -4.64 3.71
N PHE A 121 5.22 -4.06 4.62
CA PHE A 121 4.13 -3.15 4.31
C PHE A 121 4.57 -1.73 4.66
N ILE A 122 4.52 -0.83 3.69
CA ILE A 122 4.93 0.57 3.82
C ILE A 122 3.72 1.46 3.70
N TRP A 123 3.43 2.24 4.72
CA TRP A 123 2.51 3.36 4.65
C TRP A 123 3.31 4.66 4.58
N GLY A 124 3.08 5.44 3.53
CA GLY A 124 3.83 6.67 3.32
C GLY A 124 3.12 7.67 2.43
N GLN A 125 3.77 8.82 2.27
CA GLN A 125 3.31 9.90 1.42
C GLN A 125 4.18 9.98 0.17
N VAL A 126 3.56 10.18 -0.99
CA VAL A 126 4.26 10.38 -2.25
C VAL A 126 4.97 11.72 -2.23
N ARG A 127 6.27 11.68 -2.53
CA ARG A 127 7.13 12.82 -2.80
C ARG A 127 7.57 12.72 -4.24
N GLU A 128 7.15 13.68 -5.06
CA GLU A 128 7.70 13.84 -6.39
C GLU A 128 8.90 14.77 -6.33
N ASN A 129 9.95 14.41 -7.05
CA ASN A 129 10.94 15.38 -7.50
C ASN A 129 10.94 15.36 -9.04
N ASP A 130 11.64 16.31 -9.66
CA ASP A 130 11.67 16.48 -11.12
C ASP A 130 12.15 15.24 -11.91
N LYS A 131 12.63 14.18 -11.25
CA LYS A 131 13.26 13.00 -11.86
C LYS A 131 12.75 11.65 -11.36
N SER A 132 12.05 11.58 -10.23
CA SER A 132 11.60 10.33 -9.63
C SER A 132 10.47 10.51 -8.61
N THR A 133 9.58 9.53 -8.57
CA THR A 133 8.64 9.32 -7.47
C THR A 133 9.33 8.58 -6.32
N THR A 134 9.34 9.18 -5.13
CA THR A 134 9.82 8.59 -3.88
C THR A 134 8.65 8.53 -2.89
N ILE A 135 8.66 7.56 -1.98
CA ILE A 135 7.70 7.51 -0.87
C ILE A 135 8.41 7.88 0.42
N GLU A 136 7.98 8.94 1.08
CA GLU A 136 8.38 9.23 2.45
C GLU A 136 7.58 8.32 3.39
N ALA A 137 8.26 7.39 4.06
CA ALA A 137 7.60 6.42 4.92
C ALA A 137 7.17 7.06 6.24
N ILE A 138 5.88 6.90 6.57
CA ILE A 138 5.30 7.30 7.85
C ILE A 138 5.37 6.13 8.82
N SER A 139 5.11 4.92 8.32
CA SER A 139 5.18 3.69 9.08
C SER A 139 5.54 2.51 8.20
N MET A 140 6.17 1.51 8.80
CA MET A 140 6.40 0.23 8.14
C MET A 140 6.28 -0.92 9.12
N SER A 141 5.89 -2.07 8.59
CA SER A 141 5.87 -3.33 9.33
C SER A 141 6.49 -4.43 8.48
N ALA A 142 7.28 -5.29 9.12
CA ALA A 142 7.77 -6.51 8.50
C ALA A 142 6.76 -7.62 8.76
N LYS A 143 6.47 -8.43 7.74
CA LYS A 143 5.80 -9.70 7.96
C LYS A 143 6.79 -10.64 8.64
N SER A 144 6.61 -10.85 9.94
CA SER A 144 7.35 -11.89 10.64
C SER A 144 6.89 -13.25 10.11
N PHE A 145 7.77 -13.96 9.41
CA PHE A 145 7.61 -15.41 9.34
C PHE A 145 7.84 -15.97 10.76
N PRO A 146 7.05 -16.96 11.23
CA PRO A 146 7.37 -17.63 12.47
C PRO A 146 8.80 -18.15 12.35
N VAL A 147 9.66 -17.75 13.28
CA VAL A 147 11.01 -18.29 13.40
C VAL A 147 10.85 -19.75 13.78
N THR A 148 10.82 -20.65 12.79
CA THR A 148 11.10 -22.06 13.08
C THR A 148 12.59 -22.12 13.35
N SER A 149 12.99 -21.80 14.58
CA SER A 149 14.28 -22.18 15.10
C SER A 149 14.27 -23.71 15.17
N ARG A 150 14.59 -24.37 14.07
CA ARG A 150 15.20 -25.69 14.16
C ARG A 150 16.61 -25.42 14.66
N VAL A 151 16.71 -25.39 15.99
CA VAL A 151 17.98 -25.53 16.68
C VAL A 151 18.60 -26.84 16.17
N PRO A 152 19.84 -26.83 15.65
CA PRO A 152 20.53 -28.04 15.23
C PRO A 152 20.83 -28.97 16.40
#